data_AF-A0A2R6H1Z2-F1
#
_entry.id   AF-A0A2R6H1Z2-F1
#
_cell.length_a   1.000
_cell.length_b   1.000
_cell.length_c   1.000
_cell.angle_alpha   90.00
_cell.angle_beta   90.00
_cell.angle_gamma   90.00
#
_symmetry.space_group_name_H-M   'P 1'
#
loop_
_entity.id
_entity.type
_entity.pdbx_description
1 polymer ?
#
loop_
_entity_poly.entity_id
_entity_poly.type
_entity_poly.pdbx_seq_one_letter_code
_entity_poly.pdbx_strand_id
1 'polypeptide(L)'
;MANTDADADADADADADAGDAADPDADGGGERLLTLVGIGLALALVVGVGIALLAAASGSGGSADVPDATWTLTTVNDTHVRITHTGGQPVAAAELIVTVDGYERKTTWEGEIADGDATVVRARQDQLVRLYWDGGRTDRAQLGRWRVG
;
A
#
# COMPACT_ATOMS: atom_id res chain seq x y z
N MET A 1 -57.71 68.97 56.69
CA MET A 1 -56.65 68.10 56.12
C MET A 1 -57.37 67.07 55.27
N ALA A 2 -56.98 67.01 53.99
CA ALA A 2 -57.83 66.52 52.90
C ALA A 2 -58.08 65.00 52.97
N ASN A 3 -59.35 64.64 52.75
CA ASN A 3 -59.86 63.30 52.54
C ASN A 3 -59.76 63.02 51.03
N THR A 4 -59.12 61.91 50.64
CA THR A 4 -59.01 61.52 49.23
C THR A 4 -59.79 60.24 49.04
N ASP A 5 -61.05 60.39 48.61
CA ASP A 5 -61.80 59.37 47.88
C ASP A 5 -61.83 59.82 46.42
N ALA A 6 -61.44 58.94 45.50
CA ALA A 6 -61.89 58.95 44.11
C ALA A 6 -61.42 57.66 43.43
N ASP A 7 -62.31 56.68 43.44
CA ASP A 7 -62.31 55.53 42.55
C ASP A 7 -62.26 55.95 41.08
N ALA A 8 -61.59 55.16 40.26
CA ALA A 8 -61.84 55.09 38.83
C ALA A 8 -61.51 53.68 38.35
N ASP A 9 -62.54 52.83 38.39
CA ASP A 9 -62.65 51.61 37.62
C ASP A 9 -62.52 51.93 36.12
N ALA A 10 -61.72 51.13 35.42
CA ALA A 10 -61.80 50.99 33.97
C ALA A 10 -61.47 49.55 33.62
N ASP A 11 -62.52 48.73 33.63
CA ASP A 11 -62.57 47.42 32.99
C ASP A 11 -62.22 47.53 31.50
N ALA A 12 -61.29 46.71 31.05
CA ALA A 12 -61.09 46.40 29.64
C ALA A 12 -60.72 44.93 29.53
N ASP A 13 -61.76 44.09 29.57
CA ASP A 13 -61.68 42.69 29.18
C ASP A 13 -61.61 42.56 27.65
N ALA A 14 -61.03 41.43 27.24
CA ALA A 14 -61.02 40.80 25.92
C ALA A 14 -59.98 41.30 24.91
N ASP A 15 -58.99 40.45 24.62
CA ASP A 15 -59.13 39.61 23.42
C ASP A 15 -58.14 38.43 23.35
N ALA A 16 -58.69 37.32 22.87
CA ALA A 16 -58.08 36.29 22.01
C ALA A 16 -56.86 35.49 22.48
N ASP A 17 -57.17 34.27 22.93
CA ASP A 17 -56.72 32.99 22.38
C ASP A 17 -55.60 33.05 21.31
N ALA A 18 -54.42 32.53 21.66
CA ALA A 18 -53.47 31.99 20.70
C ALA A 18 -52.61 30.92 21.38
N GLY A 19 -52.96 29.66 21.14
CA GLY A 19 -52.00 28.69 20.63
C GLY A 19 -50.93 28.22 21.60
N ASP A 20 -51.15 26.99 22.07
CA ASP A 20 -50.12 25.96 22.10
C ASP A 20 -49.06 26.17 20.99
N ALA A 21 -47.89 26.66 21.40
CA ALA A 21 -46.65 26.38 20.74
C ALA A 21 -45.74 25.79 21.80
N ALA A 22 -45.91 24.49 22.04
CA ALA A 22 -44.81 23.64 22.46
C ALA A 22 -43.59 24.02 21.61
N ASP A 23 -42.65 24.74 22.20
CA ASP A 23 -41.39 25.14 21.58
C ASP A 23 -40.62 23.86 21.23
N PRO A 24 -40.55 23.44 19.94
CA PRO A 24 -39.90 22.19 19.57
C PRO A 24 -38.37 22.35 19.44
N ASP A 25 -37.83 23.53 19.76
CA ASP A 25 -36.49 23.94 19.33
C ASP A 25 -35.44 24.00 20.45
N ALA A 26 -35.73 23.55 21.67
CA ALA A 26 -34.77 23.61 22.77
C ALA A 26 -33.64 22.54 22.74
N ASP A 27 -33.82 21.42 22.02
CA ASP A 27 -32.90 20.26 22.15
C ASP A 27 -32.33 19.79 20.80
N GLY A 28 -31.90 20.71 19.93
CA GLY A 28 -31.50 20.36 18.56
C GLY A 28 -30.01 20.45 18.24
N GLY A 29 -29.30 21.44 18.81
CA GLY A 29 -28.00 21.88 18.28
C GLY A 29 -26.81 21.05 18.76
N GLY A 30 -26.79 20.72 20.05
CA GLY A 30 -25.65 20.09 20.71
C GLY A 30 -25.44 18.65 20.26
N GLU A 31 -26.51 17.83 20.28
CA GLU A 31 -26.43 16.43 19.87
C GLU A 31 -26.21 16.27 18.37
N ARG A 32 -26.78 17.15 17.54
CA ARG A 32 -26.54 17.11 16.09
C ARG A 32 -25.10 17.47 15.74
N LEU A 33 -24.52 18.49 16.39
CA LEU A 33 -23.11 18.84 16.18
C LEU A 33 -22.16 17.75 16.71
N LEU A 34 -22.43 17.18 17.88
CA LEU A 34 -21.63 16.06 18.39
C LEU A 34 -21.74 14.81 17.50
N THR A 35 -22.94 14.51 17.01
CA THR A 35 -23.20 13.40 16.09
C THR A 35 -22.50 13.62 14.76
N LEU A 36 -22.52 14.84 14.21
CA LEU A 36 -21.81 15.18 12.97
C LEU A 36 -20.29 15.05 13.11
N VAL A 37 -19.73 15.54 14.21
CA VAL A 37 -18.29 15.41 14.51
C VAL A 37 -17.92 13.94 14.72
N GLY A 38 -18.75 13.18 15.44
CA GLY A 38 -18.56 11.75 15.66
C GLY A 38 -18.60 10.93 14.37
N ILE A 39 -19.57 11.21 13.49
CA ILE A 39 -19.66 10.59 12.15
C ILE A 39 -18.43 10.96 11.31
N GLY A 40 -18.00 12.22 11.34
CA GLY A 40 -16.80 12.67 10.62
C GLY A 40 -15.54 11.93 11.05
N LEU A 41 -15.33 11.78 12.36
CA LEU A 41 -14.21 11.01 12.92
C LEU A 41 -14.27 9.53 12.56
N ALA A 42 -15.46 8.91 12.64
CA ALA A 42 -15.64 7.51 12.26
C ALA A 42 -15.34 7.28 10.77
N LEU A 43 -15.81 8.17 9.89
CA LEU A 43 -15.50 8.11 8.46
C LEU A 43 -14.01 8.30 8.18
N ALA A 44 -13.35 9.26 8.84
CA ALA A 44 -11.92 9.46 8.71
C ALA A 44 -11.11 8.23 9.14
N LEU A 45 -11.54 7.54 10.20
CA LEU A 45 -10.94 6.29 10.65
C LEU A 45 -11.14 5.16 9.63
N VAL A 46 -12.35 4.99 9.10
CA VAL A 46 -12.64 3.98 8.07
C VAL A 46 -11.81 4.22 6.81
N VAL A 47 -11.70 5.47 6.36
CA VAL A 47 -10.86 5.85 5.22
C VAL A 47 -9.39 5.59 5.52
N GLY A 48 -8.90 5.98 6.70
CA GLY A 48 -7.52 5.75 7.11
C GLY A 48 -7.17 4.26 7.16
N VAL A 49 -8.04 3.43 7.73
CA VAL A 49 -7.89 1.96 7.74
C VAL A 49 -7.96 1.40 6.33
N GLY A 50 -8.88 1.87 5.49
CA GLY A 50 -8.99 1.46 4.10
C GLY A 50 -7.72 1.76 3.29
N ILE A 51 -7.14 2.97 3.48
CA ILE A 51 -5.87 3.36 2.85
C ILE A 51 -4.72 2.50 3.41
N ALA A 52 -4.67 2.25 4.72
CA ALA A 52 -3.66 1.40 5.32
C ALA A 52 -3.73 -0.05 4.82
N LEU A 53 -4.93 -0.60 4.66
CA LEU A 53 -5.15 -1.93 4.09
C LEU A 53 -4.80 -1.98 2.60
N LEU A 54 -5.15 -0.95 1.83
CA LEU A 54 -4.78 -0.84 0.42
C LEU A 54 -3.26 -0.68 0.25
N ALA A 55 -2.61 0.09 1.13
CA ALA A 55 -1.16 0.27 1.18
C ALA A 55 -0.46 -1.01 1.64
N ALA A 56 -1.03 -1.78 2.57
CA ALA A 56 -0.50 -3.09 2.96
C ALA A 56 -0.69 -4.15 1.88
N ALA A 57 -1.77 -4.08 1.09
CA ALA A 57 -2.00 -4.96 -0.05
C ALA A 57 -1.13 -4.61 -1.26
N SER A 58 -0.84 -3.32 -1.45
CA SER A 58 -0.02 -2.81 -2.58
C SER A 58 1.46 -2.67 -2.24
N GLY A 59 1.79 -2.61 -0.95
CA GLY A 59 3.15 -2.40 -0.45
C GLY A 59 3.86 -3.74 -0.28
N SER A 60 4.57 -4.17 -1.33
CA SER A 60 5.77 -4.98 -1.16
C SER A 60 6.72 -4.20 -0.25
N GLY A 61 6.70 -4.51 1.04
CA GLY A 61 7.38 -3.75 2.08
C GLY A 61 8.85 -3.57 1.78
N GLY A 62 9.28 -2.33 1.56
CA GLY A 62 10.65 -1.87 1.74
C GLY A 62 11.74 -2.67 1.03
N SER A 63 11.48 -3.35 -0.08
CA SER A 63 12.52 -3.95 -0.91
C SER A 63 13.34 -2.82 -1.54
N ALA A 64 14.68 -2.92 -1.52
CA ALA A 64 15.44 -2.21 -2.55
C ALA A 64 14.84 -2.64 -3.90
N ASP A 65 14.53 -1.67 -4.77
CA ASP A 65 13.86 -1.98 -6.04
C ASP A 65 14.68 -3.04 -6.77
N VAL A 66 14.03 -4.17 -7.08
CA VAL A 66 14.65 -5.27 -7.83
C VAL A 66 15.19 -4.69 -9.13
N PRO A 67 16.45 -4.95 -9.50
CA PRO A 67 17.03 -4.37 -10.69
C PRO A 67 16.22 -4.76 -11.92
N ASP A 68 15.85 -3.77 -12.72
CA ASP A 68 15.18 -3.99 -13.99
C ASP A 68 16.22 -4.45 -15.02
N ALA A 69 16.50 -5.75 -15.02
CA ALA A 69 17.54 -6.38 -15.85
C ALA A 69 16.95 -7.57 -16.63
N THR A 70 17.30 -7.67 -17.91
CA THR A 70 16.83 -8.71 -18.82
C THR A 70 17.90 -9.77 -19.00
N TRP A 71 17.52 -11.04 -18.79
CA TRP A 71 18.44 -12.18 -18.85
C TRP A 71 17.95 -13.22 -19.84
N THR A 72 18.90 -13.85 -20.53
CA THR A 72 18.63 -14.98 -21.42
C THR A 72 19.46 -16.18 -21.04
N LEU A 73 18.94 -17.38 -21.34
CA LEU A 73 19.67 -18.64 -21.20
C LEU A 73 19.77 -19.32 -22.57
N THR A 74 20.98 -19.77 -22.91
CA THR A 74 21.27 -20.51 -24.14
C THR A 74 22.00 -21.81 -23.81
N THR A 75 21.60 -22.92 -24.44
CA THR A 75 22.30 -24.20 -24.30
C THR A 75 23.60 -24.15 -25.10
N VAL A 76 24.74 -24.43 -24.45
CA VAL A 76 26.06 -24.47 -25.09
C VAL A 76 26.38 -25.90 -25.54
N ASN A 77 26.05 -26.89 -24.70
CA ASN A 77 26.13 -28.32 -24.97
C ASN A 77 25.22 -29.09 -24.00
N ASP A 78 25.20 -30.42 -24.09
CA ASP A 78 24.36 -31.31 -23.26
C ASP A 78 24.51 -31.16 -21.74
N THR A 79 25.57 -30.50 -21.28
CA THR A 79 25.90 -30.36 -19.86
C THR A 79 26.12 -28.91 -19.41
N HIS A 80 26.07 -27.94 -20.32
CA HIS A 80 26.37 -26.54 -20.02
C HIS A 80 25.40 -25.60 -20.68
N VAL A 81 25.02 -24.58 -19.92
CA VAL A 81 24.20 -23.46 -20.37
C VAL A 81 24.92 -22.16 -20.10
N ARG A 82 24.68 -21.17 -20.95
CA ARG A 82 25.18 -19.81 -20.81
C ARG A 82 24.02 -18.91 -20.43
N ILE A 83 24.19 -18.16 -19.34
CA ILE A 83 23.28 -17.10 -18.92
C ILE A 83 23.93 -15.78 -19.32
N THR A 84 23.18 -14.93 -20.01
CA THR A 84 23.67 -13.65 -20.56
C THR A 84 22.76 -12.52 -20.09
N HIS A 85 23.36 -11.42 -19.61
CA HIS A 85 22.66 -10.15 -19.42
C HIS A 85 22.45 -9.51 -20.80
N THR A 86 21.21 -9.14 -21.10
CA THR A 86 20.78 -8.70 -22.44
C THR A 86 20.09 -7.34 -22.43
N GLY A 87 20.21 -6.62 -21.32
CA GLY A 87 19.74 -5.24 -21.21
C GLY A 87 19.20 -4.89 -19.83
N GLY A 88 18.90 -3.61 -19.65
CA GLY A 88 18.44 -3.06 -18.38
C GLY A 88 19.60 -2.60 -17.48
N GLN A 89 19.34 -2.54 -16.18
CA GLN A 89 20.27 -2.02 -15.19
C GLN A 89 21.45 -2.98 -14.96
N PRO A 90 22.67 -2.46 -14.76
CA PRO A 90 23.79 -3.27 -14.30
C PRO A 90 23.54 -3.82 -12.89
N VAL A 91 24.04 -5.04 -12.62
CA VAL A 91 23.85 -5.71 -11.33
C VAL A 91 25.19 -6.19 -10.78
N ALA A 92 25.43 -5.98 -9.49
CA ALA A 92 26.64 -6.47 -8.84
C ALA A 92 26.65 -8.01 -8.83
N ALA A 93 27.74 -8.62 -9.31
CA ALA A 93 27.91 -10.07 -9.33
C ALA A 93 27.74 -10.72 -7.95
N ALA A 94 28.15 -10.02 -6.89
CA ALA A 94 28.04 -10.48 -5.51
C ALA A 94 26.59 -10.61 -5.02
N GLU A 95 25.63 -9.99 -5.70
CA GLU A 95 24.20 -10.04 -5.36
C GLU A 95 23.44 -11.06 -6.22
N LEU A 96 24.12 -11.72 -7.17
CA LEU A 96 23.52 -12.68 -8.08
C LEU A 96 23.77 -14.11 -7.60
N ILE A 97 22.69 -14.89 -7.54
CA ILE A 97 22.75 -16.31 -7.17
C ILE A 97 22.13 -17.14 -8.28
N VAL A 98 22.93 -18.05 -8.85
CA VAL A 98 22.47 -19.01 -9.84
C VAL A 98 22.25 -20.36 -9.17
N THR A 99 21.07 -20.95 -9.37
CA THR A 99 20.75 -22.29 -8.89
C THR A 99 20.34 -23.21 -10.05
N VAL A 100 20.70 -24.48 -9.94
CA VAL A 100 20.31 -25.55 -10.86
C VAL A 100 19.67 -26.67 -10.05
N ASP A 101 18.39 -26.94 -10.28
CA ASP A 101 17.54 -27.82 -9.47
C ASP A 101 17.58 -27.51 -7.97
N GLY A 102 17.74 -26.23 -7.62
CA GLY A 102 17.81 -25.76 -6.24
C GLY A 102 19.21 -25.77 -5.62
N TYR A 103 20.23 -26.29 -6.32
CA TYR A 103 21.62 -26.24 -5.87
C TYR A 103 22.34 -25.03 -6.44
N GLU A 104 22.96 -24.23 -5.58
CA GLU A 104 23.78 -23.10 -6.00
C GLU A 104 24.96 -23.54 -6.89
N ARG A 105 25.27 -22.71 -7.88
CA ARG A 105 26.38 -22.91 -8.82
C ARG A 105 27.31 -21.71 -8.76
N LYS A 106 28.61 -22.01 -8.81
CA LYS A 106 29.63 -20.97 -8.97
C LYS A 106 29.51 -20.36 -10.36
N THR A 107 29.54 -19.04 -10.40
CA THR A 107 29.60 -18.23 -11.61
C THR A 107 31.02 -17.70 -11.80
N THR A 108 31.31 -17.27 -13.02
CA THR A 108 32.55 -16.57 -13.40
C THR A 108 32.42 -15.05 -13.34
N TRP A 109 31.22 -14.55 -13.01
CA TRP A 109 30.93 -13.14 -12.88
C TRP A 109 31.68 -12.52 -11.69
N GLU A 110 32.27 -11.36 -11.92
CA GLU A 110 32.96 -10.55 -10.91
C GLU A 110 32.61 -9.07 -11.15
N GLY A 111 32.61 -8.26 -10.09
CA GLY A 111 32.33 -6.83 -10.21
C GLY A 111 30.87 -6.53 -10.58
N GLU A 112 30.67 -5.64 -11.56
CA GLU A 112 29.36 -5.22 -12.06
C GLU A 112 29.09 -5.90 -13.41
N ILE A 113 27.89 -6.47 -13.54
CA ILE A 113 27.45 -7.23 -14.72
C ILE A 113 26.51 -6.38 -15.54
N ALA A 114 26.89 -6.10 -16.78
CA ALA A 114 26.17 -5.25 -17.71
C ALA A 114 25.80 -6.01 -18.99
N ASP A 115 25.18 -5.30 -19.94
CA ASP A 115 24.71 -5.88 -21.20
C ASP A 115 25.85 -6.61 -21.95
N GLY A 116 25.56 -7.84 -22.37
CA GLY A 116 26.49 -8.74 -23.05
C GLY A 116 27.31 -9.63 -22.13
N ASP A 117 27.40 -9.32 -20.83
CA ASP A 117 28.15 -10.15 -19.89
C ASP A 117 27.46 -11.50 -19.66
N ALA A 118 28.26 -12.55 -19.56
CA ALA A 118 27.75 -13.91 -19.51
C ALA A 118 28.56 -14.82 -18.58
N THR A 119 27.88 -15.82 -18.04
CA THR A 119 28.51 -16.91 -17.30
C THR A 119 28.02 -18.26 -17.81
N VAL A 120 28.86 -19.27 -17.69
CA VAL A 120 28.54 -20.64 -18.07
C VAL A 120 28.43 -21.48 -16.82
N VAL A 121 27.29 -22.15 -16.66
CA VAL A 121 27.03 -23.06 -15.54
C VAL A 121 26.69 -24.45 -16.05
N ARG A 122 27.01 -25.45 -15.23
CA ARG A 122 26.68 -26.83 -15.54
C ARG A 122 25.20 -27.09 -15.28
N ALA A 123 24.46 -27.40 -16.34
CA ALA A 123 23.07 -27.83 -16.30
C ALA A 123 22.81 -28.81 -17.44
N ARG A 124 22.13 -29.92 -17.15
CA ARG A 124 21.73 -30.94 -18.13
C ARG A 124 20.32 -30.65 -18.65
N GLN A 125 19.94 -31.36 -19.70
CA GLN A 125 18.54 -31.40 -20.14
C GLN A 125 17.58 -31.69 -18.98
N ASP A 126 16.40 -31.08 -19.08
CA ASP A 126 15.31 -31.13 -18.12
C ASP A 126 15.57 -30.50 -16.75
N GLN A 127 16.77 -29.98 -16.49
CA GLN A 127 17.07 -29.29 -15.24
C GLN A 127 16.50 -27.87 -15.23
N LEU A 128 16.12 -27.41 -14.03
CA LEU A 128 15.60 -26.07 -13.82
C LEU A 128 16.71 -25.12 -13.37
N VAL A 129 17.01 -24.12 -14.19
CA VAL A 129 17.95 -23.04 -13.87
C VAL A 129 17.17 -21.82 -13.38
N ARG A 130 17.58 -21.25 -12.26
CA ARG A 130 17.00 -20.02 -11.72
C ARG A 130 18.10 -19.02 -11.38
N LEU A 131 17.84 -17.76 -11.70
CA LEU A 131 18.67 -16.62 -11.33
C LEU A 131 17.93 -15.80 -10.29
N TYR A 132 18.60 -15.51 -9.19
CA TYR A 132 18.10 -14.70 -8.10
C TYR A 132 18.99 -13.49 -7.86
N TRP A 133 18.36 -12.43 -7.36
CA TRP A 133 18.99 -11.25 -6.79
C TRP A 133 18.74 -11.23 -5.28
N ASP A 134 19.80 -11.18 -4.49
CA ASP A 134 19.77 -11.24 -3.02
C ASP A 134 19.70 -9.83 -2.39
N GLY A 135 20.08 -8.78 -3.13
CA GLY A 135 19.95 -7.37 -2.70
C GLY A 135 20.52 -7.02 -1.32
N GLY A 136 21.39 -7.88 -0.78
CA GLY A 136 21.92 -7.79 0.59
C GLY A 136 20.89 -7.99 1.71
N ARG A 137 19.71 -8.58 1.46
CA ARG A 137 18.63 -8.76 2.45
C ARG A 137 18.07 -10.18 2.46
N THR A 138 17.17 -10.45 3.41
CA THR A 138 16.65 -11.79 3.71
C THR A 138 15.75 -12.38 2.61
N ASP A 139 15.20 -11.53 1.74
CA ASP A 139 14.29 -11.95 0.67
C ASP A 139 14.96 -11.87 -0.71
N ARG A 140 14.99 -13.00 -1.41
CA ARG A 140 15.55 -13.13 -2.75
C ARG A 140 14.50 -12.85 -3.82
N ALA A 141 14.79 -11.96 -4.75
CA ALA A 141 13.97 -11.75 -5.93
C ALA A 141 14.40 -12.68 -7.07
N GLN A 142 13.46 -13.33 -7.75
CA GLN A 142 13.79 -14.17 -8.90
C GLN A 142 13.84 -13.31 -10.16
N LEU A 143 15.02 -13.19 -10.77
CA LEU A 143 15.23 -12.46 -12.02
C LEU A 143 14.92 -13.30 -13.26
N GLY A 144 15.10 -14.62 -13.17
CA GLY A 144 14.89 -15.50 -14.31
C GLY A 144 14.70 -16.97 -13.93
N ARG A 145 13.97 -17.70 -14.78
CA ARG A 145 13.67 -19.12 -14.61
C ARG A 145 13.55 -19.79 -15.97
N TRP A 146 14.41 -20.78 -16.20
CA TRP A 146 14.46 -21.52 -17.46
C TRP A 146 14.58 -23.01 -17.20
N ARG A 147 13.88 -23.81 -18.00
CA ARG A 147 14.08 -25.26 -18.06
C ARG A 147 14.97 -25.55 -19.26
N VAL A 148 16.03 -26.34 -19.07
CA VAL A 148 16.94 -26.72 -20.16
C VAL A 148 16.22 -27.73 -21.05
N GLY A 149 16.08 -27.39 -22.34
CA GLY A 149 15.55 -28.27 -23.40
C GLY A 149 16.65 -28.90 -24.23
#